data_AF-A0A2D8AK10-F1
#
_entry.id   AF-A0A2D8AK10-F1
#
_cell.length_a   1.000
_cell.length_b   1.000
_cell.length_c   1.000
_cell.angle_alpha   90.00
_cell.angle_beta   90.00
_cell.angle_gamma   90.00
#
_symmetry.space_group_name_H-M   'P 1'
#
loop_
_entity.id
_entity.type
_entity.pdbx_description
1 polymer ?
#
loop_
_entity_poly.entity_id
_entity_poly.type
_entity_poly.pdbx_seq_one_letter_code
_entity_poly.pdbx_strand_id
1 'polypeptide(L)' 'MEFDAPLVVTFVAYLLLILFLGIRAYRQTHDLGDYILGGRKLGAVVTALSAGASDMSGWLLLGLPGAIYLSGLSELWIGI' A
#
# COMPACT_ATOMS: atom_id res chain seq x y z
N MET A 1 -25.70 15.13 -5.06
CA MET A 1 -24.60 14.16 -4.94
C MET A 1 -25.27 12.84 -4.58
N GLU A 2 -25.43 11.92 -5.53
CA GLU A 2 -25.89 10.58 -5.19
C GLU A 2 -24.72 9.81 -4.61
N PHE A 3 -24.91 9.21 -3.44
CA PHE A 3 -23.92 8.35 -2.83
C PHE A 3 -24.05 6.96 -3.46
N ASP A 4 -23.03 6.55 -4.22
CA ASP A 4 -22.92 5.19 -4.74
C ASP A 4 -22.69 4.24 -3.55
N ALA A 5 -23.72 3.48 -3.18
CA ALA A 5 -23.68 2.62 -2.01
C ALA A 5 -22.58 1.54 -2.10
N PRO A 6 -22.40 0.82 -3.22
CA PRO A 6 -21.25 -0.05 -3.43
C PRO A 6 -19.89 0.64 -3.19
N LEU A 7 -19.68 1.84 -3.71
CA LEU A 7 -18.43 2.60 -3.53
C LEU A 7 -18.19 2.90 -2.05
N VAL A 8 -19.19 3.45 -1.36
CA VAL A 8 -19.04 3.83 0.05
C VAL A 8 -18.77 2.60 0.93
N VAL A 9 -19.49 1.50 0.70
CA VAL A 9 -19.31 0.26 1.46
C VAL A 9 -17.92 -0.31 1.26
N THR A 10 -17.45 -0.42 0.01
CA THR A 10 -16.12 -0.97 -0.29
C THR A 10 -15.01 -0.10 0.27
N PHE A 11 -15.13 1.23 0.17
CA PHE A 11 -14.17 2.17 0.71
C PHE A 11 -14.06 2.09 2.23
N VAL A 12 -15.20 2.12 2.94
CA VAL A 12 -15.22 2.03 4.41
C VAL A 12 -14.71 0.66 4.87
N ALA A 13 -15.12 -0.42 4.22
CA ALA A 13 -14.67 -1.77 4.54
C ALA A 13 -13.13 -1.90 4.39
N TYR A 14 -12.56 -1.33 3.32
CA TYR A 14 -11.12 -1.29 3.12
C TYR A 14 -10.40 -0.56 4.26
N LEU A 15 -10.87 0.64 4.63
CA LEU A 15 -10.27 1.40 5.73
C LEU A 15 -10.32 0.66 7.07
N LEU A 16 -11.46 0.04 7.38
CA LEU A 16 -11.62 -0.76 8.60
C LEU A 16 -10.70 -1.98 8.60
N LEU A 17 -10.51 -2.64 7.46
CA LEU A 17 -9.61 -3.78 7.32
C LEU A 17 -8.15 -3.37 7.56
N ILE A 18 -7.68 -2.28 6.94
CA ILE A 18 -6.31 -1.78 7.14
C ILE A 18 -6.09 -1.36 8.60
N LEU A 19 -7.06 -0.66 9.21
CA LEU A 19 -7.00 -0.28 10.62
C LEU A 19 -6.94 -1.50 11.55
N PHE A 20 -7.77 -2.51 11.28
CA PHE A 20 -7.77 -3.77 12.03
C PHE A 20 -6.41 -4.47 11.96
N LEU A 21 -5.80 -4.56 10.77
CA LEU A 21 -4.47 -5.14 10.58
C LEU A 21 -3.40 -4.34 11.35
N GLY A 22 -3.48 -3.01 11.34
CA GLY A 22 -2.58 -2.14 12.12
C GLY A 22 -2.69 -2.38 13.63
N ILE A 23 -3.92 -2.47 14.17
CA ILE A 23 -4.15 -2.75 15.59
C ILE A 23 -3.66 -4.16 15.95
N ARG A 24 -3.88 -5.15 15.08
CA ARG A 24 -3.40 -6.52 15.26
C ARG A 24 -1.87 -6.56 15.34
N ALA A 25 -1.19 -5.87 14.42
CA ALA A 25 0.27 -5.80 14.39
C ALA A 25 0.82 -5.04 15.60
N TYR A 26 0.19 -3.92 16.00
CA TYR A 26 0.56 -3.16 17.19
C TYR A 26 0.56 -4.04 18.46
N ARG A 27 -0.45 -4.90 18.62
CA ARG A 27 -0.52 -5.86 19.73
C ARG A 27 0.55 -6.95 19.70
N GLN A 28 1.24 -7.13 18.57
CA GLN A 28 2.32 -8.11 18.42
C GLN A 28 3.71 -7.48 18.64
N THR A 29 3.82 -6.15 18.67
CA THR A 29 5.07 -5.43 18.87
C THR A 29 5.35 -5.25 20.36
N HIS A 30 6.33 -6.00 20.89
CA HIS A 30 6.71 -5.90 22.30
C HIS A 30 8.07 -5.21 22.50
N ASP A 31 8.91 -5.19 21.47
CA ASP A 31 10.23 -4.56 21.50
C ASP A 31 10.62 -3.92 20.16
N LEU A 32 11.82 -3.35 20.11
CA LEU A 32 12.36 -2.70 18.92
C LEU A 32 12.64 -3.69 17.77
N GLY A 33 12.99 -4.93 18.08
CA GLY A 33 13.24 -5.97 17.08
C GLY A 33 11.94 -6.39 16.37
N ASP A 34 10.84 -6.50 17.11
CA ASP A 34 9.50 -6.70 16.54
C ASP A 34 9.09 -5.51 15.68
N TYR A 35 9.36 -4.28 16.13
CA TYR A 35 8.98 -3.07 15.40
C TYR A 35 9.77 -2.88 14.10
N ILE A 36 11.10 -3.06 14.13
CA ILE A 36 11.97 -2.78 12.98
C ILE A 36 12.06 -3.99 12.03
N LEU A 37 12.10 -5.22 12.56
CA LEU A 37 12.38 -6.42 11.76
C LEU A 37 11.20 -7.40 11.69
N GLY A 38 10.04 -7.05 12.25
CA GLY A 38 8.91 -7.98 12.36
C GLY A 38 9.28 -9.26 13.12
N GLY A 39 10.20 -9.15 14.08
CA GLY A 39 10.73 -10.28 14.84
C GLY A 39 11.51 -11.28 13.99
N ARG A 40 11.95 -10.91 12.77
CA ARG A 40 12.59 -11.78 11.76
C ARG A 40 11.76 -13.00 11.35
N LYS A 41 10.44 -12.91 11.49
CA LYS A 41 9.49 -13.98 11.16
C LYS A 41 8.84 -13.81 9.78
N LEU A 42 9.09 -12.67 9.12
CA LEU A 42 8.55 -12.39 7.78
C LEU A 42 9.32 -13.18 6.73
N GLY A 43 8.61 -14.01 5.96
CA GLY A 43 9.19 -14.77 4.85
C GLY A 43 9.48 -13.90 3.62
N ALA A 44 10.35 -14.39 2.74
CA ALA A 44 10.85 -13.64 1.57
C ALA A 44 9.74 -13.04 0.68
N VAL A 45 8.64 -13.77 0.46
CA VAL A 45 7.50 -13.30 -0.35
C VAL A 45 6.81 -12.09 0.27
N VAL A 46 6.52 -12.16 1.57
CA VAL A 46 5.84 -11.06 2.29
C VAL A 46 6.74 -9.83 2.33
N THR A 47 8.05 -10.03 2.54
CA THR A 47 9.04 -8.96 2.51
C THR A 47 9.12 -8.31 1.12
N ALA A 48 9.18 -9.09 0.04
CA ALA A 48 9.24 -8.57 -1.33
C ALA A 48 7.96 -7.81 -1.72
N LEU A 49 6.79 -8.33 -1.38
CA LEU A 49 5.51 -7.64 -1.60
C LEU A 49 5.42 -6.35 -0.78
N SER A 50 5.90 -6.35 0.46
CA SER A 50 5.94 -5.16 1.31
C SER A 50 6.90 -4.10 0.78
N ALA A 51 8.05 -4.50 0.23
CA ALA A 51 8.99 -3.59 -0.41
C ALA A 51 8.36 -2.95 -1.65
N GLY A 52 7.80 -3.76 -2.56
CA GLY A 52 7.08 -3.26 -3.74
C GLY A 52 5.93 -2.33 -3.35
N ALA A 53 5.08 -2.69 -2.39
CA ALA A 53 4.00 -1.82 -1.93
C ALA A 53 4.50 -0.50 -1.31
N SER A 54 5.67 -0.51 -0.66
CA SER A 54 6.27 0.72 -0.10
C SER A 54 6.78 1.66 -1.19
N ASP A 55 7.31 1.11 -2.27
CA ASP A 55 7.75 1.89 -3.43
C ASP A 55 6.54 2.46 -4.22
N MET A 56 5.40 1.73 -4.19
CA MET A 56 4.16 2.11 -4.87
C MET A 56 3.32 3.13 -4.06
N SER A 57 3.63 4.42 -4.22
CA SER A 57 2.80 5.50 -3.65
C SER A 57 1.66 5.94 -4.58
N GLY A 58 0.92 6.98 -4.20
CA GLY A 58 -0.02 7.68 -5.10
C GLY A 58 0.61 8.16 -6.41
N TRP A 59 1.95 8.16 -6.49
CA TRP A 59 2.72 8.32 -7.72
C TRP A 59 2.26 7.40 -8.86
N LEU A 60 1.95 6.13 -8.60
CA LEU A 60 1.51 5.23 -9.67
C LEU A 60 0.08 5.50 -10.14
N LEU A 61 -0.76 6.06 -9.28
CA LEU A 61 -2.16 6.33 -9.62
C LEU A 61 -2.33 7.64 -10.40
N LEU A 62 -1.49 8.65 -10.14
CA LEU A 62 -1.64 9.98 -10.73
C LEU A 62 -0.37 10.50 -11.43
N GLY A 63 0.81 10.19 -10.89
CA GLY A 63 2.09 10.68 -11.40
C GLY A 63 2.52 10.01 -12.70
N LEU A 64 2.64 8.69 -12.70
CA LEU A 64 3.04 7.92 -13.88
C LEU A 64 2.04 8.06 -15.04
N PRO A 65 0.70 7.91 -14.85
CA PRO A 65 -0.26 8.15 -15.91
C PRO A 65 -0.23 9.59 -16.43
N GLY A 66 -0.02 10.57 -15.54
CA GLY A 66 0.14 11.97 -15.93
C GLY A 66 1.38 12.22 -16.79
N ALA A 67 2.52 11.62 -16.42
CA ALA A 67 3.77 11.71 -17.19
C ALA A 67 3.62 11.05 -18.57
N ILE A 68 3.02 9.86 -18.63
CA ILE A 68 2.76 9.15 -19.90
C ILE A 68 1.77 9.94 -20.76
N TYR A 69 0.75 10.54 -20.17
CA TYR A 69 -0.21 11.36 -20.90
C TYR A 69 0.45 12.59 -21.56
N LEU A 70 1.45 13.19 -20.91
CA LEU A 70 2.15 14.38 -21.40
C LEU A 70 3.30 14.06 -22.37
N SER A 71 4.12 13.06 -22.05
CA SER A 71 5.39 12.76 -22.73
C SER A 71 5.35 11.48 -23.57
N GLY A 72 4.28 10.69 -23.46
CA GLY A 72 4.12 9.42 -24.17
C GLY A 72 4.74 8.22 -23.45
N LEU A 73 4.78 7.08 -24.14
CA LEU A 73 5.25 5.79 -23.60
C LEU A 73 6.74 5.77 -23.25
N SER A 74 7.50 6.81 -23.61
CA SER A 74 8.90 6.94 -23.21
C SER A 74 9.07 7.02 -21.69
N GLU A 75 8.04 7.40 -20.93
CA GLU A 75 8.11 7.51 -19.46
C GLU A 75 7.81 6.20 -18.71
N LEU A 76 7.63 5.09 -19.42
CA LEU A 76 7.34 3.79 -18.79
C LEU A 76 8.45 3.32 -17.83
N TRP A 77 9.71 3.73 -18.04
CA TRP A 77 10.83 3.38 -17.16
C TRP A 77 10.73 3.99 -15.75
N ILE A 78 9.85 4.97 -15.55
CA ILE A 78 9.65 5.66 -14.26
C ILE A 78 8.72 4.87 -13.35
N GLY A 79 7.86 4.01 -13.92
CA GLY A 79 7.18 3.00 -13.13
C GLY A 79 8.25 2.06 -12.61
N ILE A 80 8.44 2.04 -11.29
CA ILE A 80 9.35 1.13 -10.56
C ILE A 80 9.45 -0.24 -11.22
#